data_AF-A0A8T6WD72-F1
#
_entry.id   AF-A0A8T6WD72-F1
#
_cell.length_a   1.000
_cell.length_b   1.000
_cell.length_c   1.000
_cell.angle_alpha   90.00
_cell.angle_beta   90.00
_cell.angle_gamma   90.00
#
_symmetry.space_group_name_H-M   'P 1'
#
loop_
_entity.id
_entity.type
_entity.pdbx_description
1 polymer ?
#
loop_
_entity_poly.entity_id
_entity_poly.type
_entity_poly.pdbx_seq_one_letter_code
_entity_poly.pdbx_strand_id
1 'polypeptide(L)'
;DLTQAIASLAKAISKIDKESEKRFNEAFQVMNEKFQEIFARLFRGGEGKLVLTDEDNILETGVEVMVRPGGKKFQSINLLSGGEKALSA
;
A
#
# COMPACT_ATOMS: atom_id res chain seq x y z
N ASP A 1 -40.88 4.52 11.20
CA ASP A 1 -39.76 5.48 11.32
C ASP A 1 -38.40 4.84 11.56
N LEU A 2 -38.24 3.98 12.57
CA LEU A 2 -36.95 3.34 12.89
C LEU A 2 -36.30 2.54 11.73
N THR A 3 -37.09 1.72 11.02
CA THR A 3 -36.58 0.90 9.90
C THR A 3 -36.03 1.75 8.76
N GLN A 4 -36.62 2.91 8.51
CA GLN A 4 -36.18 3.85 7.46
C GLN A 4 -34.89 4.58 7.86
N ALA A 5 -34.73 4.90 9.15
CA ALA A 5 -33.49 5.45 9.69
C ALA A 5 -32.34 4.44 9.58
N ILE A 6 -32.57 3.17 9.93
CA ILE A 6 -31.57 2.09 9.77
C ILE A 6 -31.15 1.94 8.31
N ALA A 7 -32.11 1.92 7.37
CA ALA A 7 -31.80 1.81 5.95
C ALA A 7 -30.98 3.00 5.43
N SER A 8 -31.30 4.22 5.89
CA SER A 8 -30.53 5.42 5.54
C SER A 8 -29.11 5.38 6.08
N LEU A 9 -28.92 4.93 7.33
CA LEU A 9 -27.59 4.78 7.94
C LEU A 9 -26.75 3.75 7.18
N ALA A 10 -27.32 2.58 6.86
CA ALA A 10 -26.62 1.55 6.09
C ALA A 10 -26.19 2.07 4.70
N LYS A 11 -27.03 2.87 4.04
CA LYS A 11 -26.69 3.50 2.76
C LYS A 11 -25.57 4.54 2.91
N ALA A 12 -25.58 5.31 4.00
CA ALA A 12 -24.52 6.27 4.28
C ALA A 12 -23.17 5.57 4.51
N ILE A 13 -23.16 4.49 5.31
CA ILE A 13 -21.97 3.66 5.55
C ILE A 13 -21.42 3.11 4.23
N SER A 14 -22.27 2.47 3.42
CA SER A 14 -21.83 1.93 2.12
C SER A 14 -21.26 3.00 1.18
N LYS A 15 -21.74 4.25 1.26
CA LYS A 15 -21.19 5.36 0.48
C LYS A 15 -19.83 5.79 1.01
N ILE A 16 -19.65 5.81 2.33
CA ILE A 16 -18.38 6.13 2.99
C ILE A 16 -17.34 5.07 2.64
N ASP A 17 -17.69 3.79 2.71
CA ASP A 17 -16.80 2.68 2.39
C ASP A 17 -16.26 2.81 0.96
N LYS A 18 -17.14 2.98 -0.03
CA LYS A 18 -16.75 3.15 -1.44
C LYS A 18 -15.85 4.35 -1.69
N GLU A 19 -16.15 5.47 -1.04
CA GLU A 19 -15.32 6.68 -1.15
C GLU A 19 -13.96 6.48 -0.48
N SER A 20 -13.91 5.71 0.61
CA SER A 20 -12.67 5.41 1.34
C SER A 20 -11.78 4.47 0.55
N GLU A 21 -12.34 3.41 -0.04
CA GLU A 21 -11.63 2.50 -0.95
C GLU A 21 -11.03 3.24 -2.14
N LYS A 22 -11.82 4.14 -2.75
CA LYS A 22 -11.36 4.94 -3.88
C LYS A 22 -10.17 5.82 -3.48
N ARG A 23 -10.30 6.60 -2.40
CA ARG A 23 -9.25 7.50 -1.91
C ARG A 23 -7.99 6.75 -1.50
N PHE A 24 -8.15 5.59 -0.86
CA PHE A 24 -7.04 4.74 -0.49
C PHE A 24 -6.27 4.28 -1.73
N ASN A 25 -6.97 3.75 -2.75
CA ASN A 25 -6.32 3.29 -3.98
C ASN A 25 -5.59 4.41 -4.72
N GLU A 26 -6.21 5.60 -4.84
CA GLU A 26 -5.57 6.78 -5.43
C GLU A 26 -4.30 7.17 -4.67
N ALA A 27 -4.36 7.24 -3.35
CA ALA A 27 -3.21 7.57 -2.51
C ALA A 27 -2.11 6.48 -2.58
N PHE A 28 -2.50 5.21 -2.56
CA PHE A 28 -1.60 4.07 -2.63
C PHE A 28 -0.81 4.05 -3.95
N GLN A 29 -1.48 4.29 -5.08
CA GLN A 29 -0.84 4.39 -6.39
C GLN A 29 0.25 5.48 -6.40
N VAL A 30 -0.10 6.69 -5.94
CA VAL A 30 0.84 7.82 -5.88
C VAL A 30 2.01 7.51 -4.95
N MET A 31 1.76 6.92 -3.78
CA MET A 31 2.83 6.52 -2.85
C MET A 31 3.73 5.44 -3.45
N ASN A 32 3.18 4.45 -4.15
CA ASN A 32 3.95 3.38 -4.77
C ASN A 32 4.87 3.90 -5.88
N GLU A 33 4.38 4.81 -6.73
CA GLU A 33 5.21 5.46 -7.76
C GLU A 33 6.37 6.25 -7.13
N LYS A 34 6.08 7.04 -6.10
CA LYS A 34 7.09 7.82 -5.39
C LYS A 34 8.10 6.93 -4.68
N PHE A 35 7.64 5.85 -4.07
CA PHE A 35 8.51 4.86 -3.43
C PHE A 35 9.47 4.22 -4.44
N GLN A 36 8.98 3.82 -5.62
CA GLN A 36 9.82 3.28 -6.70
C GLN A 36 10.91 4.26 -7.13
N GLU A 37 10.55 5.53 -7.36
CA GLU A 37 11.48 6.60 -7.75
C GLU A 37 12.59 6.80 -6.70
N ILE A 38 12.20 6.90 -5.43
CA ILE A 38 13.14 7.13 -4.31
C ILE A 38 14.03 5.91 -4.11
N PHE A 39 13.45 4.71 -4.10
CA PHE A 39 14.21 3.48 -3.87
C PHE A 39 15.27 3.26 -4.95
N ALA A 40 14.94 3.46 -6.23
CA ALA A 40 15.88 3.32 -7.33
C ALA A 40 17.09 4.27 -7.20
N ARG A 41 16.87 5.49 -6.71
CA ARG A 41 17.93 6.49 -6.46
C ARG A 41 18.83 6.09 -5.29
N LEU A 42 18.25 5.63 -4.19
CA LEU A 42 19.01 5.25 -2.99
C LEU A 42 19.81 3.95 -3.20
N PHE A 43 19.24 2.98 -3.91
CA PHE A 43 19.81 1.63 -4.07
C PHE A 43 20.50 1.39 -5.41
N ARG A 44 21.03 2.45 -6.05
CA ARG A 44 21.85 2.38 -7.28
C ARG A 44 21.22 1.50 -8.38
N GLY A 45 19.93 1.67 -8.65
CA GLY A 45 19.20 0.90 -9.66
C GLY A 45 18.52 -0.38 -9.15
N GLY A 46 18.38 -0.55 -7.83
CA GLY A 46 17.44 -1.51 -7.26
C GLY A 46 15.98 -1.14 -7.53
N GLU A 47 15.09 -2.13 -7.53
CA GLU A 47 13.64 -1.90 -7.69
C GLU A 47 12.95 -2.09 -6.34
N GLY A 48 12.00 -1.22 -5.99
CA GLY A 48 11.21 -1.35 -4.77
C GLY A 48 9.78 -0.93 -5.03
N LYS A 49 8.79 -1.71 -4.56
CA LYS A 49 7.37 -1.43 -4.74
C LYS A 49 6.58 -1.71 -3.47
N LEU A 50 5.46 -1.03 -3.31
CA LEU A 50 4.44 -1.33 -2.31
C LEU A 50 3.46 -2.35 -2.91
N VAL A 51 3.03 -3.31 -2.10
CA VAL A 51 2.00 -4.29 -2.47
C VAL A 51 0.95 -4.35 -1.36
N LEU A 52 -0.31 -4.51 -1.74
CA LEU A 52 -1.38 -4.79 -0.79
C LEU A 52 -1.30 -6.26 -0.37
N THR A 53 -1.54 -6.55 0.90
CA THR A 53 -1.57 -7.94 1.39
C THR A 53 -2.84 -8.65 0.93
N ASP A 54 -3.92 -7.91 0.70
CA ASP A 54 -5.21 -8.39 0.21
C ASP A 54 -5.83 -7.35 -0.74
N GLU A 55 -5.78 -7.61 -2.05
CA GLU A 55 -6.33 -6.70 -3.07
C GLU A 55 -7.87 -6.74 -3.13
N ASP A 56 -8.49 -7.79 -2.59
CA ASP A 56 -9.94 -7.97 -2.59
C ASP A 56 -10.62 -7.26 -1.39
N ASN A 57 -9.84 -6.88 -0.36
CA ASN A 57 -10.34 -6.21 0.84
C ASN A 57 -9.54 -4.95 1.20
N ILE A 58 -9.77 -3.88 0.43
CA ILE A 58 -9.04 -2.61 0.54
C ILE A 58 -9.19 -1.93 1.91
N LEU A 59 -10.34 -2.09 2.59
CA LEU A 59 -10.57 -1.43 3.89
C LEU A 59 -9.80 -2.09 5.04
N GLU A 60 -9.45 -3.36 4.91
CA GLU A 60 -8.78 -4.14 5.96
C GLU A 60 -7.37 -4.62 5.55
N THR A 61 -6.95 -4.39 4.30
CA THR A 61 -5.64 -4.83 3.81
C THR A 61 -4.48 -4.10 4.50
N GLY A 62 -3.40 -4.83 4.73
CA GLY A 62 -2.09 -4.26 5.02
C GLY A 62 -1.35 -3.81 3.76
N VAL A 63 -0.19 -3.19 3.99
CA VAL A 63 0.78 -2.81 2.94
C VAL A 63 2.11 -3.49 3.25
N GLU A 64 2.66 -4.21 2.28
CA GLU A 64 3.99 -4.80 2.35
C GLU A 64 4.94 -4.09 1.36
N VAL A 65 6.21 -4.00 1.76
CA VAL A 65 7.27 -3.41 0.93
C VAL A 65 8.09 -4.52 0.32
N MET A 66 8.11 -4.58 -1.01
CA MET A 66 8.83 -5.58 -1.80
C MET A 66 9.99 -4.92 -2.54
N VAL A 67 11.20 -5.45 -2.35
CA VAL A 67 12.43 -4.86 -2.87
C VAL A 67 13.28 -5.87 -3.62
N ARG A 68 14.07 -5.39 -4.56
CA ARG A 68 14.97 -6.16 -5.42
C ARG A 68 16.32 -5.42 -5.53
N PRO A 69 17.26 -5.67 -4.61
CA PRO A 69 18.60 -5.09 -4.70
C PRO A 69 19.39 -5.74 -5.85
N GLY A 70 19.96 -4.92 -6.74
CA GLY A 70 20.92 -5.37 -7.77
C GLY A 70 20.41 -6.47 -8.72
N GLY A 71 19.12 -6.47 -9.07
CA GLY A 71 18.57 -7.40 -10.07
C GLY A 71 18.25 -8.83 -9.57
N LYS A 72 18.25 -9.08 -8.25
CA LYS A 72 17.90 -10.40 -7.66
C LYS A 72 16.39 -10.70 -7.67
N LYS A 73 15.80 -11.60 -6.86
CA LYS A 73 14.32 -11.72 -6.81
C LYS A 73 13.73 -10.65 -5.89
N PHE A 74 12.45 -10.31 -6.08
CA PHE A 74 11.72 -9.48 -5.11
C PHE A 74 11.62 -10.23 -3.78
N GLN A 75 11.93 -9.52 -2.69
CA GLN A 75 11.88 -10.03 -1.33
C GLN A 75 11.29 -8.95 -0.41
N SER A 76 10.64 -9.37 0.67
CA SER A 76 10.10 -8.45 1.68
C SER A 76 11.24 -7.64 2.30
N ILE A 77 11.04 -6.33 2.50
CA ILE A 77 12.06 -5.44 3.07
C ILE A 77 12.52 -5.90 4.47
N ASN A 78 11.66 -6.63 5.19
CA ASN A 78 11.96 -7.21 6.48
C ASN A 78 13.13 -8.20 6.45
N LEU A 79 13.42 -8.77 5.27
CA LEU A 79 14.48 -9.74 5.00
C LEU A 79 15.78 -9.11 4.50
N LEU A 80 15.87 -7.77 4.37
CA LEU A 80 17.14 -7.10 4.11
C LEU A 80 18.04 -7.14 5.35
N SER A 81 19.32 -7.42 5.15
CA SER A 81 20.32 -7.48 6.23
C SER A 81 20.41 -6.13 6.96
N GLY A 82 20.77 -6.14 8.25
CA GLY A 82 20.89 -4.91 9.06
C GLY A 82 21.81 -3.83 8.47
N GLY A 83 22.76 -4.21 7.59
CA GLY A 83 23.59 -3.27 6.83
C GLY A 83 22.89 -2.58 5.65
N GLU A 84 21.86 -3.17 5.07
CA GLU A 84 21.06 -2.58 3.97
C GLU A 84 19.93 -1.68 4.52
N LYS A 85 19.39 -2.00 5.70
CA LYS A 85 18.40 -1.16 6.40
C LYS A 85 18.93 0.23 6.76
N ALA A 86 20.23 0.35 7.02
CA ALA A 86 20.87 1.63 7.33
C ALA A 86 20.95 2.59 6.15
N LEU A 87 20.88 2.10 4.90
CA LEU A 87 20.97 2.93 3.70
C LEU A 87 19.60 3.54 3.28
N SER A 88 18.51 3.09 3.91
CA SER A 88 17.12 3.49 3.65
C SER A 88 16.52 4.46 4.69
N ALA A 89 17.33 4.98 5.62
CA ALA A 89 16.91 5.96 6.64
C ALA A 89 17.39 7.38 6.32
#